data_AF-A0A7V9VJC2-F1
#
_entry.id   AF-A0A7V9VJC2-F1
#
_cell.length_a   1.000
_cell.length_b   1.000
_cell.length_c   1.000
_cell.angle_alpha   90.00
_cell.angle_beta   90.00
_cell.angle_gamma   90.00
#
_symmetry.space_group_name_H-M   'P 1'
#
loop_
_entity.id
_entity.type
_entity.pdbx_description
1 polymer ?
#
loop_
_entity_poly.entity_id
_entity_poly.type
_entity_poly.pdbx_seq_one_letter_code
_entity_poly.pdbx_strand_id
1 'polypeptide(L)'
;EFQREHDWAAVRARCFAMLSRLRRELHDRWGTVPLSPDSPDCYRQLATITLPASAPDDLQERLFMTHAIEAPVTGHLDQRFVRVSVQGYTTDEDLDCLHHALDIELDTGD
;
A
#
# COMPACT_ATOMS: atom_id res chain seq x y z
N GLU A 1 9.24 -7.63 26.34
CA GLU A 1 7.98 -7.47 27.11
C GLU A 1 6.85 -6.86 26.29
N PHE A 2 7.03 -5.66 25.73
CA PHE A 2 6.01 -4.92 24.96
C PHE A 2 5.13 -5.77 24.01
N GLN A 3 5.71 -6.58 23.12
CA GLN A 3 4.93 -7.38 22.16
C GLN A 3 4.02 -8.42 22.83
N ARG A 4 4.42 -8.97 23.98
CA ARG A 4 3.65 -9.95 24.73
C ARG A 4 2.52 -9.28 25.50
N GLU A 5 2.77 -8.07 26.00
CA GLU A 5 1.82 -7.27 26.77
C GLU A 5 0.72 -6.64 25.91
N HIS A 6 1.00 -6.38 24.63
CA HIS A 6 0.09 -5.72 23.70
C HIS A 6 -0.52 -6.66 22.65
N ASP A 7 -0.50 -7.97 22.90
CA ASP A 7 -1.01 -9.00 21.96
C ASP A 7 -0.56 -8.74 20.50
N TRP A 8 0.76 -8.68 20.31
CA TRP A 8 1.32 -8.35 19.00
C TRP A 8 1.00 -9.39 17.92
N ALA A 9 0.57 -10.59 18.31
CA ALA A 9 0.03 -11.56 17.38
C ALA A 9 -1.28 -11.07 16.75
N ALA A 10 -2.22 -10.58 17.57
CA ALA A 10 -3.45 -9.96 17.08
C ALA A 10 -3.17 -8.70 16.25
N VAL A 11 -2.23 -7.84 16.68
CA VAL A 11 -1.86 -6.63 15.91
C VAL A 11 -1.36 -7.01 14.51
N ARG A 12 -0.44 -7.98 14.40
CA ARG A 12 0.07 -8.42 13.10
C ARG A 12 -1.01 -9.02 12.21
N ALA A 13 -1.92 -9.80 12.79
CA ALA A 13 -3.04 -10.38 12.04
C ALA A 13 -3.98 -9.29 11.49
N ARG A 14 -4.29 -8.28 12.32
CA ARG A 14 -5.08 -7.11 11.91
C ARG A 14 -4.39 -6.34 10.78
N CYS A 15 -3.12 -5.99 10.95
CA CYS A 15 -2.36 -5.25 9.94
C CYS A 15 -2.24 -6.02 8.62
N PHE A 16 -2.04 -7.35 8.67
CA PHE A 16 -2.05 -8.18 7.47
C PHE A 16 -3.41 -8.14 6.78
N ALA A 17 -4.51 -8.30 7.51
CA ALA A 17 -5.86 -8.27 6.92
C ALA A 17 -6.16 -6.93 6.24
N MET A 18 -5.80 -5.80 6.88
CA MET A 18 -5.96 -4.45 6.32
C MET A 18 -5.13 -4.26 5.06
N LEU A 19 -3.83 -4.60 5.10
CA LEU A 19 -2.93 -4.45 3.96
C LEU A 19 -3.32 -5.38 2.79
N SER A 20 -3.74 -6.59 3.12
CA SER A 20 -4.23 -7.59 2.16
C SER A 20 -5.50 -7.11 1.45
N ARG A 21 -6.43 -6.47 2.17
CA ARG A 21 -7.61 -5.81 1.58
C ARG A 21 -7.22 -4.72 0.59
N LEU A 22 -6.49 -3.70 1.05
CA LEU A 22 -6.04 -2.58 0.20
C LEU A 22 -5.31 -3.09 -1.05
N ARG A 23 -4.39 -4.05 -0.86
CA ARG A 23 -3.59 -4.60 -1.95
C ARG A 23 -4.44 -5.28 -3.02
N ARG A 24 -5.45 -6.07 -2.63
CA ARG A 24 -6.38 -6.68 -3.60
C ARG A 24 -7.18 -5.61 -4.34
N GLU A 25 -7.75 -4.66 -3.61
CA GLU A 25 -8.57 -3.58 -4.18
C GLU A 25 -7.80 -2.79 -5.25
N LEU A 26 -6.55 -2.40 -4.95
CA LEU A 26 -5.72 -1.66 -5.90
C LEU A 26 -5.30 -2.50 -7.12
N HIS A 27 -4.98 -3.78 -6.93
CA HIS A 27 -4.66 -4.68 -8.05
C HIS A 27 -5.86 -4.92 -8.96
N ASP A 28 -7.05 -5.12 -8.38
CA ASP A 28 -8.30 -5.29 -9.13
C ASP A 28 -8.66 -3.99 -9.87
N ARG A 29 -8.51 -2.83 -9.23
CA ARG A 29 -8.80 -1.50 -9.80
C ARG A 29 -7.93 -1.17 -11.01
N TRP A 30 -6.66 -1.54 -10.98
CA TRP A 30 -5.69 -1.21 -12.05
C TRP A 30 -5.39 -2.37 -12.99
N GLY A 31 -5.93 -3.56 -12.73
CA GLY A 31 -5.61 -4.76 -13.49
C GLY A 31 -4.13 -5.14 -13.44
N THR A 32 -3.43 -4.82 -12.35
CA THR A 32 -1.99 -5.11 -12.20
C THR A 32 -1.76 -6.43 -11.49
N VAL A 33 -0.63 -7.08 -11.78
CA VAL A 33 -0.27 -8.37 -11.18
C VAL A 33 0.53 -8.14 -9.89
N PRO A 34 0.14 -8.76 -8.76
CA PRO A 34 0.91 -8.70 -7.53
C PRO A 34 2.27 -9.44 -7.64
N LEU A 35 3.33 -8.88 -7.06
CA LEU A 35 4.66 -9.50 -7.05
C LEU A 35 4.76 -10.82 -6.26
N SER A 36 3.83 -11.05 -5.34
CA SER A 36 3.85 -12.20 -4.44
C SER A 36 2.43 -12.68 -4.13
N PRO A 37 2.24 -13.93 -3.68
CA PRO A 37 0.95 -14.40 -3.19
C PRO A 37 0.40 -13.54 -2.05
N ASP A 38 -0.93 -13.48 -1.95
CA ASP A 38 -1.63 -12.85 -0.83
C ASP A 38 -1.59 -13.75 0.43
N SER A 39 -0.41 -13.84 1.06
CA SER A 39 -0.14 -14.79 2.14
C SER A 39 0.74 -14.20 3.25
N PRO A 40 0.46 -14.53 4.54
CA PRO A 40 1.28 -14.11 5.68
C PRO A 40 2.71 -14.70 5.68
N ASP A 41 2.97 -15.71 4.84
CA ASP A 41 4.30 -16.28 4.61
C ASP A 41 5.13 -15.44 3.64
N CYS A 42 4.49 -14.65 2.78
CA CYS A 42 5.15 -13.78 1.80
C CYS A 42 5.33 -12.35 2.33
N TYR A 43 4.36 -11.85 3.09
CA TYR A 43 4.44 -10.53 3.70
C TYR A 43 3.54 -10.46 4.94
N ARG A 44 3.70 -9.41 5.75
CA ARG A 44 2.82 -9.19 6.92
C ARG A 44 2.34 -7.75 6.97
N GLN A 45 3.18 -6.89 7.52
CA GLN A 45 2.87 -5.50 7.78
C GLN A 45 3.44 -4.56 6.73
N LEU A 46 4.14 -5.09 5.74
CA LEU A 46 4.79 -4.31 4.69
C LEU A 46 4.68 -5.08 3.39
N ALA A 47 4.13 -4.44 2.35
CA ALA A 47 3.95 -5.05 1.05
C ALA A 47 4.26 -4.04 -0.05
N THR A 48 4.66 -4.58 -1.18
CA THR A 48 4.82 -3.84 -2.43
C THR A 48 3.58 -4.04 -3.28
N ILE A 49 3.03 -2.95 -3.80
CA ILE A 49 1.86 -2.93 -4.69
C ILE A 49 2.35 -2.44 -6.05
N THR A 50 2.08 -3.23 -7.09
CA THR A 50 2.41 -2.90 -8.48
C THR A 50 1.48 -1.80 -8.97
N LEU A 51 2.07 -0.69 -9.39
CA LEU A 51 1.36 0.44 -9.98
C LEU A 51 1.19 0.25 -11.50
N PRO A 52 0.23 0.93 -12.14
CA PRO A 52 0.19 1.05 -13.59
C PRO A 52 1.51 1.56 -14.17
N ALA A 53 1.85 1.15 -15.40
CA ALA A 53 3.02 1.67 -16.11
C ALA A 53 2.94 3.18 -16.39
N SER A 54 1.73 3.75 -16.39
CA SER A 54 1.46 5.18 -16.53
C SER A 54 1.71 5.98 -15.24
N ALA A 55 2.02 5.33 -14.11
CA ALA A 55 2.22 6.03 -12.85
C ALA A 55 3.37 7.05 -12.97
N PRO A 56 3.11 8.34 -12.65
CA PRO A 56 4.05 9.41 -12.95
C PRO A 56 5.29 9.32 -12.05
N ASP A 57 6.41 9.85 -12.53
CA ASP A 57 7.70 9.76 -11.84
C ASP A 57 7.70 10.44 -10.48
N ASP A 58 6.98 11.56 -10.36
CA ASP A 58 6.83 12.41 -9.18
C ASP A 58 5.71 11.95 -8.22
N LEU A 59 5.10 10.77 -8.43
CA LEU A 59 3.98 10.28 -7.61
C LEU A 59 4.28 10.32 -6.09
N GLN A 60 5.48 9.92 -5.66
CA GLN A 60 5.85 9.97 -4.24
C GLN A 60 5.81 11.39 -3.68
N GLU A 61 6.31 12.37 -4.44
CA GLU A 61 6.31 13.77 -4.03
C GLU A 61 4.87 14.30 -3.94
N ARG A 62 4.00 13.92 -4.89
CA ARG A 62 2.58 14.33 -4.86
C ARG A 62 1.81 13.73 -3.70
N LEU A 63 2.00 12.43 -3.43
CA LEU A 63 1.43 11.77 -2.25
C LEU A 63 1.81 12.53 -0.97
N PHE A 64 3.07 12.94 -0.84
CA PHE A 64 3.52 13.68 0.33
C PHE A 64 3.01 15.12 0.38
N MET A 65 3.20 15.90 -0.69
CA MET A 65 2.94 17.34 -0.69
C MET A 65 1.45 17.69 -0.77
N THR A 66 0.67 16.89 -1.50
CA THR A 66 -0.77 17.15 -1.72
C THR A 66 -1.64 16.43 -0.69
N HIS A 67 -1.29 15.17 -0.37
CA HIS A 67 -2.14 14.29 0.43
C HIS A 67 -1.59 14.03 1.84
N ALA A 68 -0.40 14.53 2.17
CA ALA A 68 0.31 14.27 3.43
C ALA A 68 0.59 12.77 3.68
N ILE A 69 0.80 12.02 2.61
CA ILE A 69 1.03 10.57 2.64
C ILE A 69 2.51 10.27 2.36
N GLU A 70 3.19 9.69 3.33
CA GLU A 70 4.57 9.21 3.16
C GLU A 70 4.58 7.71 2.78
N ALA A 71 4.69 7.44 1.48
CA ALA A 71 4.84 6.08 0.95
C ALA A 71 5.92 6.05 -0.14
N PRO A 72 6.97 5.21 0.00
CA PRO A 72 8.00 5.09 -1.03
C PRO A 72 7.43 4.60 -2.36
N VAL A 73 7.73 5.32 -3.44
CA VAL A 73 7.45 4.89 -4.81
C VAL A 73 8.78 4.62 -5.51
N THR A 74 8.93 3.42 -6.04
CA THR A 74 10.19 2.95 -6.64
C THR A 74 9.95 2.29 -7.99
N GLY A 75 10.93 2.39 -8.89
CA GLY A 75 10.92 1.68 -10.17
C GLY A 75 11.92 0.52 -10.20
N HIS A 76 11.57 -0.55 -10.91
CA HIS A 76 12.51 -1.61 -11.28
C HIS A 76 12.16 -2.12 -12.68
N LEU A 77 13.12 -2.04 -13.61
CA LEU A 77 12.87 -2.24 -15.04
C LEU A 77 11.71 -1.34 -15.52
N ASP A 78 10.77 -1.89 -16.28
CA ASP A 78 9.61 -1.16 -16.80
C ASP A 78 8.41 -1.16 -15.83
N GLN A 79 8.63 -1.46 -14.54
CA GLN A 79 7.58 -1.53 -13.53
C GLN A 79 7.78 -0.50 -12.42
N ARG A 80 6.65 0.03 -11.92
CA ARG A 80 6.56 1.00 -10.84
C ARG A 80 5.83 0.37 -9.65
N PHE A 81 6.21 0.76 -8.45
CA PHE A 81 5.67 0.17 -7.23
C PHE A 81 5.50 1.22 -6.13
N VAL A 82 4.43 1.09 -5.34
CA VAL A 82 4.28 1.77 -4.05
C VAL A 82 4.49 0.76 -2.94
N ARG A 83 5.25 1.14 -1.90
CA ARG A 83 5.48 0.30 -0.72
C ARG A 83 4.65 0.79 0.45
N VAL A 84 3.73 -0.04 0.91
CA VAL A 84 2.80 0.29 2.00
C VAL A 84 3.18 -0.46 3.26
N SER A 85 3.20 0.26 4.39
CA SER A 85 3.51 -0.29 5.71
C SER A 85 2.35 -0.02 6.67
N VAL A 86 1.77 -1.08 7.24
CA VAL A 86 0.64 -1.00 8.17
C VAL A 86 1.10 -1.42 9.56
N GLN A 87 0.94 -0.54 10.54
CA GLN A 87 1.37 -0.75 11.91
C GLN A 87 0.20 -0.67 12.90
N GLY A 88 0.49 -0.89 14.18
CA GLY A 88 -0.53 -0.86 15.24
C GLY A 88 -1.29 0.47 15.35
N TYR A 89 -0.69 1.56 14.87
CA TYR A 89 -1.30 2.89 14.83
C TYR A 89 -2.05 3.20 13.53
N THR A 90 -1.87 2.40 12.48
CA THR A 90 -2.57 2.61 11.20
C THR A 90 -4.04 2.21 11.35
N THR A 91 -4.91 3.01 10.78
CA THR A 91 -6.37 2.86 10.75
C THR A 91 -6.87 2.45 9.36
N ASP A 92 -8.13 2.02 9.25
CA ASP A 92 -8.72 1.75 7.93
C ASP A 92 -8.88 3.06 7.15
N GLU A 93 -9.18 4.17 7.83
CA GLU A 93 -9.27 5.51 7.25
C GLU A 93 -7.95 5.98 6.63
N ASP A 94 -6.79 5.65 7.24
CA ASP A 94 -5.48 5.96 6.66
C ASP A 94 -5.28 5.22 5.31
N LEU A 95 -5.74 3.97 5.22
CA LEU A 95 -5.63 3.18 3.99
C LEU A 95 -6.63 3.61 2.93
N ASP A 96 -7.83 4.02 3.32
CA ASP A 96 -8.82 4.58 2.43
C ASP A 96 -8.35 5.94 1.87
N CYS A 97 -7.68 6.77 2.69
CA CYS A 97 -7.01 7.99 2.22
C CYS A 97 -5.93 7.68 1.17
N LEU A 98 -5.10 6.67 1.43
CA LEU A 98 -4.08 6.22 0.47
C LEU A 98 -4.69 5.71 -0.83
N HIS A 99 -5.74 4.89 -0.76
CA HIS A 99 -6.44 4.41 -1.94
C HIS A 99 -6.98 5.58 -2.76
N HIS A 100 -7.68 6.52 -2.12
CA HIS A 100 -8.27 7.67 -2.79
C HIS A 100 -7.21 8.60 -3.43
N ALA A 101 -6.12 8.87 -2.71
CA ALA A 101 -5.01 9.66 -3.24
C ALA A 101 -4.37 9.00 -4.46
N LEU A 102 -4.17 7.68 -4.42
CA LEU A 102 -3.63 6.93 -5.56
C LEU A 102 -4.60 6.95 -6.74
N ASP A 103 -5.92 6.84 -6.52
CA ASP A 103 -6.91 7.00 -7.58
C ASP A 103 -6.82 8.39 -8.23
N ILE A 104 -6.78 9.47 -7.43
CA ILE A 104 -6.67 10.85 -7.96
C ILE A 104 -5.40 11.03 -8.81
N GLU A 105 -4.25 10.57 -8.31
CA GLU A 105 -2.97 10.79 -8.99
C GLU A 105 -2.77 9.89 -10.22
N LEU A 106 -3.52 8.79 -10.32
CA LEU A 106 -3.39 7.80 -11.39
C LEU A 106 -4.55 7.83 -12.40
N ASP A 107 -5.72 8.35 -12.04
CA ASP A 107 -6.78 8.75 -12.97
C ASP A 107 -6.47 10.15 -13.56
N THR A 108 -5.37 10.24 -14.31
CA THR A 108 -5.10 11.41 -15.14
C THR A 108 -5.74 11.25 -16.53
N GLY A 109 -7.08 11.34 -16.55
CA GLY A 109 -7.89 11.84 -17.66
C GLY A 109 -8.17 10.91 -18.85
N ASP A 110 -9.47 10.72 -19.13
CA ASP A 110 -10.02 11.02 -20.46
C ASP A 110 -10.09 12.55 -20.65
#